data_AF-A0A091FLG7-F1
#
_entry.id   AF-A0A091FLG7-F1
#
_cell.length_a   1.000
_cell.length_b   1.000
_cell.length_c   1.000
_cell.angle_alpha   90.00
_cell.angle_beta   90.00
_cell.angle_gamma   90.00
#
_symmetry.space_group_name_H-M   'P 1'
#
loop_
_entity.id
_entity.type
_entity.pdbx_description
1 polymer ?
#
loop_
_entity_poly.entity_id
_entity_poly.type
_entity_poly.pdbx_seq_one_letter_code
_entity_poly.pdbx_strand_id
1 'polypeptide(L)'
;MPRTLEGQITMEKTPSYFVTKEAPRRIYNMSRDTKLIVVVRNPITRAISDYTQTLSKNPTIPSFQALAFKNISTGLIDTSWSAVRIGIYAKHLDNWLQYFPLSKFLFVSGERLRRGP
;
A
#
# COMPACT_ATOMS: atom_id res chain seq x y z
N MET A 1 12.04 19.15 -1.32
CA MET A 1 12.82 18.06 -0.69
C MET A 1 13.62 18.66 0.47
N PRO A 2 13.82 17.95 1.58
CA PRO A 2 14.67 18.44 2.67
C PRO A 2 16.12 18.61 2.20
N ARG A 3 16.84 19.60 2.75
CA ARG A 3 18.28 19.79 2.47
C ARG A 3 19.03 18.53 2.88
N THR A 4 19.92 18.05 2.02
CA THR A 4 20.68 16.80 2.20
C THR A 4 22.15 17.10 1.91
N LEU A 5 23.06 16.61 2.75
CA LEU A 5 24.52 16.78 2.58
C LEU A 5 25.08 15.72 1.61
N GLU A 6 26.31 15.92 1.16
CA GLU A 6 27.01 14.92 0.36
C GLU A 6 27.11 13.58 1.13
N GLY A 7 26.88 12.46 0.44
CA GLY A 7 26.86 11.12 1.00
C GLY A 7 25.56 10.72 1.72
N GLN A 8 24.64 11.65 2.00
CA GLN A 8 23.34 11.32 2.59
C GLN A 8 22.31 10.93 1.53
N ILE A 9 21.37 10.05 1.92
CA ILE A 9 20.26 9.63 1.07
C ILE A 9 18.99 10.35 1.53
N THR A 10 18.39 11.13 0.64
CA THR A 10 17.06 11.73 0.86
C THR A 10 15.98 10.67 0.63
N MET A 11 15.02 10.58 1.56
CA MET A 11 13.86 9.69 1.42
C MET A 11 12.57 10.43 1.76
N GLU A 12 11.46 9.94 1.22
CA GLU A 12 10.11 10.33 1.61
C GLU A 12 9.24 9.08 1.79
N LYS A 13 8.07 9.21 2.45
CA LYS A 13 7.12 8.11 2.56
C LYS A 13 5.67 8.56 2.42
N THR A 14 5.10 8.30 1.25
CA THR A 14 3.67 8.47 0.96
C THR A 14 2.99 7.12 0.65
N PRO A 15 2.28 6.47 1.60
CA PRO A 15 1.72 5.13 1.41
C PRO A 15 0.75 4.99 0.23
N SER A 16 0.00 6.05 -0.09
CA SER A 16 -0.98 6.06 -1.16
C SER A 16 -0.36 5.97 -2.56
N TYR A 17 0.94 6.22 -2.73
CA TYR A 17 1.61 6.07 -4.02
C TYR A 17 1.42 4.68 -4.60
N PHE A 18 1.51 3.64 -3.78
CA PHE A 18 1.48 2.27 -4.27
C PHE A 18 0.20 1.94 -5.04
N VAL A 19 -0.92 2.56 -4.68
CA VAL A 19 -2.24 2.35 -5.30
C VAL A 19 -2.67 3.49 -6.23
N THR A 20 -1.83 4.51 -6.42
CA THR A 20 -2.11 5.66 -7.29
C THR A 20 -1.65 5.34 -8.70
N LYS A 21 -2.59 5.33 -9.67
CA LYS A 21 -2.34 4.88 -11.04
C LYS A 21 -1.22 5.65 -11.75
N GLU A 22 -1.16 6.96 -11.56
CA GLU A 22 -0.19 7.85 -12.22
C GLU A 22 1.17 7.91 -11.52
N ALA A 23 1.28 7.40 -10.28
CA ALA A 23 2.49 7.52 -9.47
C ALA A 23 3.72 6.87 -10.11
N PRO A 24 3.67 5.63 -10.66
CA PRO A 24 4.85 5.02 -11.28
C PRO A 24 5.42 5.86 -12.41
N ARG A 25 4.56 6.34 -13.32
CA ARG A 25 4.98 7.19 -14.46
C ARG A 25 5.61 8.49 -14.00
N ARG A 26 5.01 9.17 -13.01
CA ARG A 26 5.51 10.47 -12.51
C ARG A 26 6.86 10.31 -11.82
N ILE A 27 7.02 9.27 -11.00
CA ILE A 27 8.29 8.98 -10.30
C ILE A 27 9.37 8.57 -11.31
N TYR A 28 9.02 7.74 -12.30
CA TYR A 28 9.93 7.36 -13.38
C TYR A 28 10.45 8.56 -14.18
N ASN A 29 9.57 9.52 -14.46
CA ASN A 29 9.93 10.76 -15.16
C ASN A 29 10.79 11.71 -14.30
N MET A 30 10.68 11.62 -12.97
CA MET A 30 11.56 12.37 -12.06
C MET A 30 12.97 11.75 -12.02
N SER A 31 13.06 10.44 -11.84
CA SER A 31 14.31 9.69 -11.96
C SER A 31 14.04 8.21 -12.18
N ARG A 32 14.64 7.65 -13.24
CA ARG A 32 14.55 6.21 -13.57
C ARG A 32 15.32 5.35 -12.59
N ASP A 33 16.22 5.96 -11.82
CA ASP A 33 17.08 5.27 -10.85
C ASP A 33 16.54 5.25 -9.43
N THR A 34 15.39 5.88 -9.18
CA THR A 34 14.72 5.85 -7.88
C THR A 34 14.55 4.40 -7.39
N LYS A 35 15.02 4.14 -6.16
CA LYS A 35 14.78 2.89 -5.45
C LYS A 35 13.45 2.99 -4.69
N LEU A 36 12.69 1.90 -4.69
CA LEU A 36 11.33 1.85 -4.17
C LEU A 36 11.25 0.84 -3.03
N ILE A 37 10.70 1.24 -1.90
CA ILE A 37 10.50 0.36 -0.75
C ILE A 37 9.00 0.18 -0.54
N VAL A 38 8.55 -1.08 -0.49
CA VAL A 38 7.16 -1.44 -0.23
C VAL A 38 7.11 -2.28 1.04
N VAL A 39 6.58 -1.71 2.12
CA VAL A 39 6.34 -2.46 3.36
C VAL A 39 4.98 -3.15 3.26
N VAL A 40 5.00 -4.47 3.11
CA VAL A 40 3.80 -5.30 2.98
C VAL A 40 3.42 -5.94 4.32
N ARG A 41 2.13 -6.27 4.48
CA ARG A 41 1.60 -7.01 5.63
C ARG A 41 0.64 -8.08 5.12
N ASN A 42 0.21 -9.00 5.98
CA ASN A 42 -0.90 -9.87 5.65
C ASN A 42 -2.13 -9.02 5.25
N PRO A 43 -2.70 -9.20 4.04
CA PRO A 43 -3.73 -8.31 3.49
C PRO A 43 -5.00 -8.28 4.35
N ILE A 44 -5.32 -9.36 5.06
CA ILE A 44 -6.45 -9.42 6.01
C ILE A 44 -6.18 -8.48 7.18
N THR A 45 -5.04 -8.64 7.86
CA THR A 45 -4.69 -7.79 9.00
C THR A 45 -4.53 -6.32 8.62
N ARG A 46 -4.07 -6.05 7.39
CA ARG A 46 -3.96 -4.72 6.82
C ARG A 46 -5.34 -4.09 6.60
N ALA A 47 -6.28 -4.83 6.03
CA ALA A 47 -7.65 -4.37 5.82
C ALA A 47 -8.35 -4.06 7.15
N ILE A 48 -8.20 -4.92 8.16
CA ILE A 48 -8.72 -4.68 9.52
C ILE A 48 -8.11 -3.40 10.11
N SER A 49 -6.79 -3.22 10.00
CA SER A 49 -6.10 -2.03 10.49
C SER A 49 -6.58 -0.73 9.82
N ASP A 50 -6.85 -0.78 8.51
CA ASP A 50 -7.38 0.36 7.72
C ASP A 50 -8.81 0.72 8.16
N TYR A 51 -9.65 -0.31 8.34
CA TYR A 51 -10.98 -0.17 8.92
C TYR A 51 -10.94 0.44 10.32
N THR A 52 -10.09 -0.07 11.23
CA THR A 52 -9.96 0.46 12.60
C THR A 52 -9.53 1.93 12.60
N GLN A 53 -8.61 2.32 11.70
CA GLN A 53 -8.22 3.72 11.55
C GLN A 53 -9.36 4.60 11.02
N THR A 54 -10.21 4.06 10.14
CA THR A 54 -11.39 4.77 9.63
C THR A 54 -12.45 4.91 10.72
N LEU A 55 -12.70 3.84 11.49
CA LEU A 55 -13.64 3.80 12.60
C LEU A 55 -13.27 4.80 13.71
N SER A 56 -11.98 4.94 14.03
CA SER A 56 -11.54 5.90 15.06
C SER A 56 -11.76 7.37 14.66
N LYS A 57 -11.84 7.66 13.36
CA LYS A 57 -12.14 8.99 12.82
C LYS A 57 -13.64 9.20 12.56
N ASN A 58 -14.35 8.14 12.22
CA ASN A 58 -15.79 8.13 12.01
C ASN A 58 -16.43 6.91 12.68
N PRO A 59 -16.93 7.04 13.92
CA PRO A 59 -17.54 5.94 14.66
C PRO A 59 -18.86 5.41 14.07
N THR A 60 -19.44 6.11 13.09
CA THR A 60 -20.75 5.75 12.51
C THR A 60 -20.66 4.80 11.32
N ILE A 61 -19.45 4.40 10.91
CA ILE A 61 -19.30 3.48 9.77
C ILE A 61 -19.90 2.10 10.08
N PRO A 62 -20.39 1.36 9.06
CA PRO A 62 -20.85 -0.01 9.22
C PRO A 62 -19.75 -0.94 9.73
N SER A 63 -20.12 -2.13 10.20
CA SER A 63 -19.16 -3.15 10.65
C SER A 63 -18.20 -3.55 9.53
N PHE A 64 -17.03 -4.09 9.91
CA PHE A 64 -16.05 -4.61 8.96
C PHE A 64 -16.69 -5.63 8.00
N GLN A 65 -17.49 -6.56 8.51
CA GLN A 65 -18.16 -7.59 7.71
C GLN A 65 -19.15 -6.97 6.71
N ALA A 66 -19.91 -5.95 7.11
CA ALA A 66 -20.86 -5.28 6.23
C ALA A 66 -20.17 -4.55 5.07
N LEU A 67 -18.94 -4.06 5.28
CA LEU A 67 -18.13 -3.41 4.24
C LEU A 67 -17.31 -4.40 3.39
N ALA A 68 -16.88 -5.51 3.99
CA ALA A 68 -15.99 -6.48 3.35
C ALA A 68 -16.70 -7.40 2.35
N PHE A 69 -18.00 -7.63 2.50
CA PHE A 69 -18.76 -8.56 1.67
C PHE A 69 -19.82 -7.83 0.85
N LYS A 70 -19.87 -8.09 -0.46
CA LYS A 70 -21.06 -7.76 -1.28
C LYS A 70 -22.24 -8.65 -0.93
N ASN A 71 -21.95 -9.91 -0.61
CA ASN A 71 -22.95 -10.88 -0.20
C ASN A 71 -22.33 -11.85 0.80
N ILE A 72 -22.74 -11.74 2.06
CA ILE A 72 -22.22 -12.53 3.17
C ILE A 72 -22.57 -14.02 3.00
N SER A 73 -23.79 -14.33 2.57
CA SER A 73 -24.28 -15.71 2.42
C SER A 73 -23.49 -16.52 1.38
N THR A 74 -23.01 -15.87 0.33
CA THR A 74 -22.19 -16.49 -0.73
C THR A 74 -20.68 -16.36 -0.49
N GLY A 75 -20.27 -15.60 0.52
CA GLY A 75 -18.86 -15.26 0.76
C GLY A 75 -18.27 -14.31 -0.30
N LEU A 76 -19.09 -13.66 -1.13
CA LEU A 76 -18.62 -12.75 -2.16
C LEU A 76 -18.04 -11.47 -1.54
N ILE A 77 -16.73 -11.31 -1.64
CA ILE A 77 -15.97 -10.16 -1.10
C ILE A 77 -16.17 -8.93 -1.98
N ASP A 78 -16.34 -7.76 -1.36
CA ASP A 78 -16.31 -6.48 -2.05
C ASP A 78 -14.89 -6.00 -2.35
N THR A 79 -14.38 -6.37 -3.52
CA THR A 79 -13.07 -5.90 -4.01
C THR A 79 -13.07 -4.41 -4.41
N SER A 80 -14.23 -3.74 -4.43
CA SER A 80 -14.33 -2.32 -4.69
C SER A 80 -14.06 -1.48 -3.44
N TRP A 81 -14.28 -2.03 -2.24
CA TRP A 81 -13.97 -1.33 -1.00
C TRP A 81 -12.46 -1.10 -0.86
N SER A 82 -12.06 0.13 -0.51
CA SER A 82 -10.65 0.55 -0.46
C SER A 82 -9.79 -0.35 0.43
N ALA A 83 -10.33 -0.76 1.59
CA ALA A 83 -9.59 -1.58 2.54
C ALA A 83 -9.25 -2.98 1.98
N VAL A 84 -10.12 -3.56 1.15
CA VAL A 84 -9.82 -4.81 0.45
C VAL A 84 -8.91 -4.54 -0.74
N ARG A 85 -9.27 -3.55 -1.57
CA ARG A 85 -8.58 -3.23 -2.83
C ARG A 85 -7.09 -2.95 -2.64
N ILE A 86 -6.69 -2.23 -1.58
CA ILE A 86 -5.27 -1.93 -1.28
C ILE A 86 -4.46 -3.21 -1.01
N GLY A 87 -5.10 -4.25 -0.46
CA GLY A 87 -4.45 -5.53 -0.14
C GLY A 87 -4.16 -6.43 -1.36
N ILE A 88 -4.67 -6.08 -2.55
CA ILE A 88 -4.45 -6.83 -3.79
C ILE A 88 -3.09 -6.43 -4.38
N TYR A 89 -2.00 -6.75 -3.68
CA TYR A 89 -0.66 -6.21 -3.96
C TYR A 89 -0.15 -6.53 -5.36
N ALA A 90 -0.39 -7.73 -5.87
CA ALA A 90 0.03 -8.15 -7.21
C ALA A 90 -0.53 -7.20 -8.30
N LYS A 91 -1.83 -6.88 -8.23
CA LYS A 91 -2.48 -5.97 -9.18
C LYS A 91 -1.86 -4.57 -9.20
N HIS A 92 -1.48 -4.06 -8.03
CA HIS A 92 -0.82 -2.76 -7.94
C HIS A 92 0.61 -2.87 -8.48
N LEU A 93 1.34 -3.93 -8.13
CA LEU A 93 2.69 -4.18 -8.60
C LEU A 93 2.76 -4.26 -10.14
N ASP A 94 1.78 -4.86 -10.81
CA ASP A 94 1.71 -4.90 -12.27
C ASP A 94 1.73 -3.50 -12.91
N ASN A 95 1.11 -2.51 -12.27
CA ASN A 95 1.15 -1.11 -12.73
C ASN A 95 2.54 -0.49 -12.54
N TRP A 96 3.25 -0.87 -11.47
CA TRP A 96 4.60 -0.38 -11.18
C TRP A 96 5.66 -1.00 -12.10
N LEU A 97 5.52 -2.29 -12.41
CA LEU A 97 6.47 -3.04 -13.25
C LEU A 97 6.45 -2.61 -14.73
N GLN A 98 5.45 -1.85 -15.17
CA GLN A 98 5.46 -1.19 -16.48
C GLN A 98 6.55 -0.10 -16.61
N TYR A 99 7.08 0.40 -15.48
CA TYR A 99 8.02 1.52 -15.46
C TYR A 99 9.35 1.19 -14.77
N PHE A 100 9.32 0.40 -13.69
CA PHE A 100 10.51 0.05 -12.92
C PHE A 100 10.73 -1.47 -12.94
N PRO A 101 11.95 -1.96 -13.20
CA PRO A 101 12.23 -3.39 -13.07
C PRO A 101 12.16 -3.81 -11.59
N LEU A 102 11.85 -5.09 -11.35
CA LEU A 102 11.71 -5.64 -10.00
C LEU A 102 12.95 -5.39 -9.12
N SER A 103 14.14 -5.31 -9.72
CA SER A 103 15.42 -5.01 -9.02
C SER A 103 15.49 -3.62 -8.38
N LYS A 104 14.60 -2.68 -8.74
CA LYS A 104 14.48 -1.37 -8.08
C LYS A 104 13.62 -1.44 -6.81
N PHE A 105 12.95 -2.56 -6.54
CA PHE A 105 12.05 -2.73 -5.38
C PHE A 105 12.71 -3.50 -4.25
N LEU A 106 12.46 -3.04 -3.03
CA LEU A 106 12.64 -3.81 -1.81
C LEU A 106 11.27 -4.05 -1.16
N PHE A 107 10.88 -5.31 -1.01
CA PHE A 107 9.67 -5.68 -0.27
C PHE A 107 10.04 -6.05 1.17
N VAL A 108 9.53 -5.27 2.12
CA VAL A 108 9.80 -5.45 3.55
C VAL A 108 8.59 -6.06 4.22
N SER A 109 8.79 -7.11 5.03
CA SER A 109 7.71 -7.66 5.86
C SER A 109 7.44 -6.79 7.07
N GLY A 110 6.24 -6.23 7.14
CA GLY A 110 5.75 -5.47 8.30
C GLY A 110 5.52 -6.36 9.53
N GLU A 111 5.32 -7.67 9.37
CA GLU A 111 5.29 -8.62 10.49
C GLU A 111 6.67 -8.77 11.13
N ARG A 112 7.72 -8.93 10.33
CA ARG A 112 9.10 -9.04 10.84
C ARG A 112 9.56 -7.76 11.51
N LEU A 113 9.32 -6.61 10.87
CA LEU A 113 9.68 -5.28 11.40
C LEU A 113 9.08 -5.01 12.79
N ARG A 114 7.88 -5.55 13.06
CA ARG A 114 7.23 -5.42 14.38
C ARG A 114 7.84 -6.33 15.45
N ARG A 115 8.34 -7.51 15.06
CA ARG A 115 8.86 -8.53 15.99
C ARG A 115 10.31 -8.28 16.39
N GLY A 116 11.08 -7.65 15.51
CA GLY A 116 12.48 -7.29 15.74
C GLY A 116 12.97 -6.44 14.58
N PRO A 117 13.21 -5.12 14.79
CA PRO A 117 13.77 -4.24 13.77
C PRO A 117 15.25 -4.53 13.50
#